data_AF-A0AAD7I6U9-F1
#
_entry.id   AF-A0AAD7I6U9-F1
#
_cell.length_a   1.000
_cell.length_b   1.000
_cell.length_c   1.000
_cell.angle_alpha   90.00
_cell.angle_beta   90.00
_cell.angle_gamma   90.00
#
_symmetry.space_group_name_H-M   'P 1'
#
loop_
_entity.id
_entity.type
_entity.pdbx_description
1 polymer ?
#
loop_
_entity_poly.entity_id
_entity_poly.type
_entity_poly.pdbx_seq_one_letter_code
_entity_poly.pdbx_strand_id
1 'polypeptide(L)'
;MEAFHFPENLPPLPLNAQLWSANVIAGHQVLDNAYTRALAALHEEDSDTLRYKLLSSNIVDNLIPILEGLENDMPRDWIDDCARLLGPLVYKLEVAALAAEGVERDNIVLLEPVTREGTGKRGCPAKHIDPEYLKEAAAPNRNIKLGTLASALKVHRHTLQKRMRELGLSKRFDDIDDAELDLTTSPRNLPLDFDTCADISGDMGCVPFEPIW
;
A
#
# COMPACT_ATOMS: atom_id res chain seq x y z
N MET A 1 19.79 4.69 -0.10
CA MET A 1 18.83 4.70 -1.21
C MET A 1 19.38 5.66 -2.25
N GLU A 2 19.81 5.16 -3.40
CA GLU A 2 20.24 6.03 -4.50
C GLU A 2 19.04 6.82 -5.01
N ALA A 3 19.23 8.12 -5.23
CA ALA A 3 18.20 8.97 -5.81
C ALA A 3 18.07 8.61 -7.29
N PHE A 4 17.02 7.87 -7.64
CA PHE A 4 16.66 7.64 -9.03
C PHE A 4 16.21 8.97 -9.65
N HIS A 5 16.98 9.46 -10.62
CA HIS A 5 16.62 10.62 -11.40
C HIS A 5 15.83 10.15 -12.64
N PHE A 6 14.57 10.54 -12.74
CA PHE A 6 13.76 10.26 -13.92
C PHE A 6 14.03 11.31 -15.00
N PRO A 7 14.18 10.92 -16.28
CA PRO A 7 14.14 11.87 -17.37
C PRO A 7 12.73 12.49 -17.46
N GLU A 8 12.65 13.77 -17.85
CA GLU A 8 11.37 14.49 -17.93
C GLU A 8 10.42 13.90 -18.97
N ASN A 9 10.94 13.28 -20.02
CA ASN A 9 10.16 12.73 -21.12
C ASN A 9 10.61 11.29 -21.42
N LEU A 10 9.75 10.53 -22.10
CA LEU A 10 10.09 9.21 -22.61
C LEU A 10 11.18 9.31 -23.70
N PRO A 11 11.97 8.25 -23.95
CA PRO A 11 12.92 8.24 -25.05
C PRO A 11 12.24 8.61 -26.37
N PRO A 12 12.81 9.56 -27.15
CA PRO A 12 12.23 9.93 -28.43
C PRO A 12 12.22 8.72 -29.37
N LEU A 13 11.27 8.69 -30.31
CA LEU A 13 11.25 7.67 -31.35
C LEU A 13 12.60 7.65 -32.10
N PRO A 14 13.17 6.46 -32.40
CA PRO A 14 14.43 6.38 -33.10
C PRO A 14 14.30 7.01 -34.49
N LEU A 15 15.33 7.75 -34.90
CA LEU A 15 15.42 8.33 -36.24
C LEU A 15 15.55 7.21 -37.26
N ASN A 16 14.44 6.86 -37.91
CA ASN A 16 14.43 5.90 -39.00
C ASN A 16 14.36 6.63 -40.35
N ALA A 17 14.98 6.06 -41.38
CA ALA A 17 14.92 6.61 -42.74
C ALA A 17 13.49 6.53 -43.32
N GLN A 18 12.66 5.67 -42.74
CA GLN A 18 11.26 5.46 -43.12
C GLN A 18 10.32 6.04 -42.04
N LEU A 19 9.25 6.70 -42.49
CA LEU A 19 8.23 7.26 -41.61
C LEU A 19 7.56 6.15 -40.79
N TRP A 20 7.47 6.34 -39.47
CA TRP A 20 6.77 5.42 -38.57
C TRP A 20 5.28 5.33 -38.92
N SER A 21 4.67 4.17 -38.65
CA SER A 21 3.23 3.99 -38.85
C SER A 21 2.42 4.90 -37.91
N ALA A 22 1.20 5.25 -38.30
CA ALA A 22 0.33 6.07 -37.46
C ALA A 22 0.06 5.42 -36.09
N ASN A 23 0.01 4.09 -36.04
CA ASN A 23 -0.18 3.33 -34.79
C ASN A 23 1.01 3.46 -33.85
N VAL A 24 2.25 3.41 -34.38
CA VAL A 24 3.47 3.61 -33.57
C VAL A 24 3.51 5.02 -32.98
N ILE A 25 3.19 6.03 -33.80
CA ILE A 25 3.15 7.43 -33.35
C ILE A 25 2.08 7.61 -32.27
N ALA A 26 0.87 7.09 -32.48
CA ALA A 26 -0.22 7.18 -31.51
C ALA A 26 0.11 6.43 -30.21
N GLY A 27 0.67 5.22 -30.30
CA GLY A 27 1.11 4.43 -29.14
C GLY A 27 2.18 5.15 -28.33
N HIS A 28 3.18 5.73 -29.00
CA HIS A 28 4.21 6.55 -28.36
C HIS A 28 3.63 7.75 -27.63
N GLN A 29 2.71 8.49 -28.25
CA GLN A 29 2.05 9.62 -27.61
C GLN A 29 1.24 9.22 -26.37
N VAL A 30 0.56 8.06 -26.40
CA VAL A 30 -0.17 7.55 -25.23
C VAL A 30 0.79 7.21 -24.09
N LEU A 31 1.89 6.52 -24.39
CA LEU A 31 2.95 6.19 -23.42
C LEU A 31 3.55 7.46 -22.80
N ASP A 32 3.97 8.42 -23.63
CA ASP A 32 4.61 9.65 -23.18
C ASP A 32 3.69 10.52 -22.33
N ASN A 33 2.42 10.68 -22.75
CA ASN A 33 1.43 11.42 -21.96
C ASN A 33 1.17 10.78 -20.59
N ALA A 34 1.06 9.45 -20.54
CA ALA A 34 0.81 8.75 -19.28
C ALA A 34 2.03 8.79 -18.35
N TYR A 35 3.24 8.65 -18.90
CA TYR A 35 4.51 8.80 -18.18
C TYR A 35 4.63 10.20 -17.56
N THR A 36 4.44 11.24 -18.36
CA THR A 36 4.55 12.64 -17.90
C THR A 36 3.51 12.97 -16.83
N ARG A 37 2.27 12.44 -16.94
CA ARG A 37 1.25 12.59 -15.89
C ARG A 37 1.62 11.90 -14.60
N ALA A 38 2.19 10.69 -14.68
CA ALA A 38 2.65 9.94 -13.52
C ALA A 38 3.82 10.64 -12.82
N LEU A 39 4.78 11.17 -13.59
CA LEU A 39 5.86 12.00 -13.04
C LEU A 39 5.35 13.28 -12.40
N ALA A 40 4.44 13.99 -13.06
CA ALA A 40 3.85 15.20 -12.50
C ALA A 40 3.13 14.91 -11.17
N ALA A 41 2.43 13.78 -11.06
CA ALA A 41 1.80 13.36 -9.82
C ALA A 41 2.82 13.04 -8.72
N LEU A 42 3.98 12.45 -9.05
CA LEU A 42 5.05 12.20 -8.07
C LEU A 42 5.75 13.47 -7.58
N HIS A 43 5.75 14.55 -8.37
CA HIS A 43 6.29 15.84 -7.95
C HIS A 43 5.30 16.67 -7.11
N GLU A 44 4.04 16.27 -7.04
CA GLU A 44 3.00 16.94 -6.26
C GLU A 44 3.00 16.39 -4.83
N GLU A 45 3.47 17.18 -3.85
CA GLU A 45 3.65 16.74 -2.45
C GLU A 45 2.34 16.30 -1.75
N ASP A 46 1.18 16.76 -2.22
CA ASP A 46 -0.14 16.54 -1.58
C ASP A 46 -1.07 15.57 -2.35
N SER A 47 -0.53 14.69 -3.19
CA SER A 47 -1.39 13.76 -3.96
C SER A 47 -2.01 12.64 -3.12
N ASP A 48 -3.29 12.35 -3.36
CA ASP A 48 -4.05 11.27 -2.72
C ASP A 48 -3.50 9.86 -3.08
N THR A 49 -3.42 8.99 -2.07
CA THR A 49 -3.15 7.55 -2.20
C THR A 49 -3.86 6.90 -3.39
N LEU A 50 -5.17 7.16 -3.54
CA LEU A 50 -5.98 6.53 -4.59
C LEU A 50 -5.46 6.89 -5.98
N ARG A 51 -4.98 8.12 -6.15
CA ARG A 51 -4.42 8.61 -7.41
C ARG A 51 -3.15 7.86 -7.77
N TYR A 52 -2.24 7.67 -6.81
CA TYR A 52 -1.01 6.91 -7.04
C TYR A 52 -1.27 5.44 -7.41
N LYS A 53 -2.21 4.78 -6.72
CA LYS A 53 -2.62 3.41 -7.05
C LYS A 53 -3.23 3.31 -8.45
N LEU A 54 -4.14 4.22 -8.79
CA LEU A 54 -4.76 4.27 -10.11
C LEU A 54 -3.71 4.46 -11.21
N LEU A 55 -2.74 5.36 -11.01
CA LEU A 55 -1.67 5.59 -11.96
C LEU A 55 -0.75 4.37 -12.10
N SER A 56 -0.38 3.72 -11.00
CA SER A 56 0.39 2.47 -11.01
C SER A 56 -0.32 1.38 -11.81
N SER A 57 -1.60 1.11 -11.49
CA SER A 57 -2.42 0.15 -12.23
C SER A 57 -2.58 0.52 -13.69
N ASN A 58 -2.80 1.80 -14.02
CA ASN A 58 -2.90 2.25 -15.41
C ASN A 58 -1.62 1.95 -16.21
N ILE A 59 -0.44 2.14 -15.62
CA ILE A 59 0.82 1.79 -16.29
C ILE A 59 0.90 0.29 -16.54
N VAL A 60 0.60 -0.53 -15.53
CA VAL A 60 0.70 -2.00 -15.64
C VAL A 60 -0.34 -2.56 -16.61
N ASP A 61 -1.60 -2.14 -16.48
CA ASP A 61 -2.73 -2.75 -17.18
C ASP A 61 -2.90 -2.21 -18.61
N ASN A 62 -2.51 -0.95 -18.87
CA ASN A 62 -2.72 -0.31 -20.19
C ASN A 62 -1.42 -0.03 -20.94
N LEU A 63 -0.37 0.47 -20.28
CA LEU A 63 0.84 0.87 -21.00
C LEU A 63 1.76 -0.31 -21.36
N ILE A 64 1.90 -1.30 -20.47
CA ILE A 64 2.72 -2.48 -20.77
C ILE A 64 2.19 -3.23 -22.01
N PRO A 65 0.89 -3.52 -22.15
CA PRO A 65 0.37 -4.16 -23.37
C PRO A 65 0.57 -3.33 -24.65
N ILE A 66 0.50 -2.00 -24.57
CA ILE A 66 0.81 -1.12 -25.71
C ILE A 66 2.29 -1.26 -26.08
N LEU A 67 3.19 -1.27 -25.10
CA LEU A 67 4.62 -1.42 -25.33
C LEU A 67 4.95 -2.80 -25.95
N GLU A 68 4.33 -3.87 -25.46
CA GLU A 68 4.45 -5.23 -26.03
C GLU A 68 3.93 -5.26 -27.48
N GLY A 69 2.81 -4.58 -27.76
CA GLY A 69 2.27 -4.46 -29.12
C GLY A 69 3.24 -3.76 -30.10
N LEU A 70 4.05 -2.82 -29.60
CA LEU A 70 5.05 -2.09 -30.39
C LEU A 70 6.37 -2.87 -30.58
N GLU A 71 6.61 -3.96 -29.85
CA GLU A 71 7.87 -4.71 -29.89
C GLU A 71 8.23 -5.20 -31.30
N ASN A 72 7.22 -5.51 -32.13
CA ASN A 72 7.44 -5.99 -33.50
C ASN A 72 7.87 -4.88 -34.47
N ASP A 73 7.46 -3.64 -34.20
CA ASP A 73 7.69 -2.51 -35.10
C ASP A 73 8.91 -1.66 -34.68
N MET A 74 9.40 -1.84 -33.46
CA MET A 74 10.41 -0.97 -32.83
C MET A 74 11.72 -1.69 -32.51
N PRO A 75 12.87 -0.99 -32.51
CA PRO A 75 14.13 -1.56 -32.07
C PRO A 75 14.05 -2.02 -30.60
N ARG A 76 14.59 -3.21 -30.32
CA ARG A 76 14.58 -3.80 -28.98
C ARG A 76 15.19 -2.91 -27.91
N ASP A 77 16.30 -2.24 -28.23
CA ASP A 77 16.99 -1.34 -27.29
C ASP A 77 16.07 -0.19 -26.83
N TRP A 78 15.23 0.33 -27.72
CA TRP A 78 14.28 1.39 -27.39
C TRP A 78 13.16 0.88 -26.47
N ILE A 79 12.65 -0.33 -26.73
CA ILE A 79 11.66 -0.99 -25.87
C ILE A 79 12.23 -1.25 -24.47
N ASP A 80 13.45 -1.76 -24.39
CA ASP A 80 14.16 -2.01 -23.14
C ASP A 80 14.37 -0.71 -22.34
N ASP A 81 14.73 0.39 -23.00
CA ASP A 81 14.88 1.69 -22.36
C ASP A 81 13.55 2.23 -21.81
N CYS A 82 12.44 2.04 -22.54
CA CYS A 82 11.11 2.40 -22.05
C CYS A 82 10.71 1.57 -20.83
N ALA A 83 10.93 0.25 -20.86
CA ALA A 83 10.65 -0.64 -19.74
C ALA A 83 11.48 -0.29 -18.49
N ARG A 84 12.75 0.06 -18.68
CA ARG A 84 13.65 0.52 -17.61
C ARG A 84 13.20 1.82 -16.95
N LEU A 85 12.42 2.65 -17.64
CA LEU A 85 11.86 3.88 -17.07
C LEU A 85 10.51 3.61 -16.38
N LEU A 86 9.64 2.83 -17.03
CA LEU A 86 8.30 2.53 -16.50
C LEU A 86 8.35 1.68 -15.22
N GLY A 87 9.23 0.69 -15.13
CA GLY A 87 9.32 -0.19 -13.96
C GLY A 87 9.62 0.57 -12.65
N PRO A 88 10.71 1.34 -12.56
CA PRO A 88 11.01 2.16 -11.39
C PRO A 88 9.96 3.22 -11.10
N LEU A 89 9.28 3.75 -12.13
CA LEU A 89 8.20 4.72 -11.97
C LEU A 89 6.99 4.09 -11.24
N VAL A 90 6.56 2.89 -11.67
CA VAL A 90 5.52 2.10 -10.99
C VAL A 90 5.89 1.86 -9.53
N TYR A 91 7.12 1.40 -9.28
CA TYR A 91 7.61 1.19 -7.91
C TYR A 91 7.56 2.47 -7.06
N LYS A 92 7.94 3.62 -7.63
CA LYS A 92 7.89 4.91 -6.93
C LYS A 92 6.47 5.36 -6.61
N LEU A 93 5.54 5.17 -7.54
CA LEU A 93 4.11 5.44 -7.30
C LEU A 93 3.56 4.56 -6.17
N GLU A 94 3.91 3.29 -6.13
CA GLU A 94 3.48 2.40 -5.04
C GLU A 94 4.06 2.79 -3.69
N VAL A 95 5.35 3.14 -3.64
CA VAL A 95 5.98 3.65 -2.42
C VAL A 95 5.34 4.96 -1.97
N ALA A 96 5.04 5.87 -2.89
CA ALA A 96 4.33 7.12 -2.60
C ALA A 96 2.91 6.86 -2.11
N ALA A 97 2.19 5.90 -2.69
CA ALA A 97 0.86 5.48 -2.23
C ALA A 97 0.93 4.95 -0.78
N LEU A 98 1.90 4.09 -0.48
CA LEU A 98 2.10 3.56 0.88
C LEU A 98 2.42 4.66 1.89
N ALA A 99 3.23 5.65 1.51
CA ALA A 99 3.52 6.81 2.35
C ALA A 99 2.26 7.67 2.57
N ALA A 100 1.49 7.93 1.52
CA ALA A 100 0.26 8.72 1.58
C ALA A 100 -0.87 8.05 2.40
N GLU A 101 -0.88 6.72 2.53
CA GLU A 101 -1.84 6.01 3.39
C GLU A 101 -1.64 6.29 4.89
N GLY A 102 -0.61 7.06 5.26
CA GLY A 102 -0.23 7.20 6.67
C GLY A 102 0.30 5.89 7.23
N VAL A 103 0.68 4.93 6.37
CA VAL A 103 1.65 3.89 6.73
C VAL A 103 3.03 4.53 6.74
N GLU A 104 3.17 5.64 7.47
CA GLU A 104 4.45 6.11 7.94
C GLU A 104 5.01 5.00 8.82
N ARG A 105 5.90 4.19 8.25
CA ARG A 105 6.77 3.29 9.05
C ARG A 105 7.69 4.09 9.99
N ASP A 106 7.66 5.42 9.90
CA ASP A 106 8.62 6.33 10.53
C ASP A 106 8.36 6.63 12.01
N ASN A 107 7.36 6.00 12.64
CA ASN A 107 7.32 5.90 14.11
C ASN A 107 6.90 4.52 14.61
N ILE A 108 7.18 3.46 13.85
CA ILE A 108 7.19 2.12 14.45
C ILE A 108 8.49 2.02 15.23
N VAL A 109 8.51 2.59 16.44
CA VAL A 109 9.52 2.28 17.44
C VAL A 109 9.37 0.79 17.70
N LEU A 110 10.28 -0.01 17.13
CA LEU A 110 10.45 -1.40 17.50
C LEU A 110 10.91 -1.41 18.95
N LEU A 111 9.96 -1.33 19.87
CA LEU A 111 10.20 -1.54 21.29
C LEU A 111 10.80 -2.93 21.41
N GLU A 112 12.05 -3.01 21.84
CA GLU A 112 12.66 -4.29 22.21
C GLU A 112 12.01 -4.72 23.52
N PRO A 113 11.03 -5.64 23.49
CA PRO A 113 10.18 -5.88 24.66
C PRO A 113 10.94 -6.62 25.78
N VAL A 114 12.15 -7.10 25.49
CA VAL A 114 13.01 -7.81 26.42
C VAL A 114 14.42 -7.24 26.37
N THR A 115 14.78 -6.49 27.41
CA THR A 115 16.15 -6.02 27.63
C THR A 115 16.92 -7.03 28.49
N ARG A 116 18.23 -7.12 28.27
CA ARG A 116 19.14 -7.96 29.06
C ARG A 116 20.05 -7.05 29.87
N GLU A 117 19.85 -7.00 31.18
CA GLU A 117 20.72 -6.22 32.07
C GLU A 117 21.96 -7.02 32.43
N GLY A 118 23.13 -6.54 32.00
CA GLY A 118 24.43 -7.13 32.33
C GLY A 118 24.87 -6.72 33.73
N THR A 119 24.89 -7.64 34.68
CA THR A 119 25.32 -7.37 36.08
C THR A 119 26.82 -7.56 36.32
N GLY A 120 27.60 -7.92 35.29
CA GLY A 120 29.04 -8.21 35.40
C GLY A 120 29.40 -9.52 36.14
N LYS A 121 28.42 -10.21 36.72
CA LYS A 121 28.62 -11.51 37.39
C LYS A 121 28.65 -12.64 36.36
N ARG A 122 29.43 -13.70 36.64
CA ARG A 122 29.48 -14.90 35.80
C ARG A 122 28.10 -15.59 35.79
N GLY A 123 27.48 -15.72 34.62
CA GLY A 123 26.17 -16.35 34.45
C GLY A 123 25.42 -15.88 33.20
N CYS A 124 24.20 -16.41 32.99
CA CYS A 124 23.27 -15.91 31.96
C CYS A 124 22.50 -14.70 32.51
N PRO A 125 22.57 -13.51 31.88
CA PRO A 125 21.85 -12.32 32.32
C PRO A 125 20.34 -12.56 32.43
N ALA A 126 19.73 -11.94 33.44
CA ALA A 126 18.28 -11.99 33.58
C ALA A 126 17.61 -11.22 32.42
N LYS A 127 16.52 -11.78 31.89
CA LYS A 127 15.67 -11.12 30.91
C LYS A 127 14.68 -10.22 31.64
N HIS A 128 14.73 -8.93 31.37
CA HIS A 128 13.79 -7.94 31.87
C HIS A 128 12.78 -7.64 30.75
N ILE A 129 11.50 -7.85 31.03
CA ILE A 129 10.43 -7.59 30.07
C ILE A 129 9.88 -6.21 30.40
N ASP A 130 9.69 -5.36 29.40
CA ASP A 130 9.10 -4.03 29.58
C ASP A 130 7.67 -4.18 30.18
N PRO A 131 7.39 -3.57 31.34
CA PRO A 131 6.06 -3.65 31.96
C PRO A 131 4.97 -2.98 31.11
N GLU A 132 5.28 -1.94 30.33
CA GLU A 132 4.30 -1.26 29.48
C GLU A 132 3.86 -2.18 28.33
N TYR A 133 4.83 -2.85 27.71
CA TYR A 133 4.56 -3.87 26.70
C TYR A 133 3.68 -5.01 27.25
N LEU A 134 3.97 -5.49 28.47
CA LEU A 134 3.15 -6.53 29.11
C LEU A 134 1.74 -6.08 29.43
N LYS A 135 1.54 -4.81 29.82
CA LYS A 135 0.20 -4.25 30.06
C LYS A 135 -0.63 -4.20 28.78
N GLU A 136 -0.06 -3.68 27.69
CA GLU A 136 -0.73 -3.62 26.39
C GLU A 136 -1.02 -5.02 25.84
N ALA A 137 -0.04 -5.93 25.91
CA ALA A 137 -0.20 -7.30 25.42
C ALA A 137 -1.19 -8.13 26.26
N ALA A 138 -1.40 -7.77 27.53
CA ALA A 138 -2.36 -8.41 28.43
C ALA A 138 -3.71 -7.70 28.52
N ALA A 139 -3.90 -6.62 27.76
CA ALA A 139 -5.17 -5.89 27.72
C ALA A 139 -6.30 -6.84 27.24
N PRO A 140 -7.53 -6.69 27.78
CA PRO A 140 -8.62 -7.63 27.52
C PRO A 140 -9.05 -7.68 26.04
N ASN A 141 -8.86 -6.57 25.32
CA ASN A 141 -9.09 -6.47 23.87
C ASN A 141 -8.08 -7.27 23.02
N ARG A 142 -6.93 -7.69 23.58
CA ARG A 142 -5.91 -8.48 22.88
C ARG A 142 -6.08 -9.97 23.21
N ASN A 143 -6.70 -10.74 22.31
CA ASN A 143 -6.86 -12.19 22.49
C ASN A 143 -5.58 -13.00 22.19
N ILE A 144 -4.44 -12.63 22.77
CA ILE A 144 -3.14 -13.29 22.52
C ILE A 144 -2.94 -14.44 23.50
N LYS A 145 -2.83 -15.69 23.03
CA LYS A 145 -2.56 -16.85 23.91
C LYS A 145 -1.20 -16.67 24.62
N LEU A 146 -1.13 -17.02 25.91
CA LEU A 146 0.10 -16.91 26.71
C LEU A 146 1.30 -17.64 26.10
N GLY A 147 1.06 -18.78 25.44
CA GLY A 147 2.12 -19.52 24.74
C GLY A 147 2.68 -18.75 23.55
N THR A 148 1.81 -18.11 22.77
CA THR A 148 2.19 -17.25 21.64
C THR A 148 3.00 -16.05 22.11
N LEU A 149 2.55 -15.37 23.18
CA LEU A 149 3.26 -14.24 23.77
C LEU A 149 4.65 -14.65 24.30
N ALA A 150 4.74 -15.79 24.98
CA ALA A 150 6.00 -16.33 25.49
C ALA A 150 7.00 -16.65 24.36
N SER A 151 6.52 -17.27 23.27
CA SER A 151 7.33 -17.55 22.08
C SER A 151 7.81 -16.28 21.39
N ALA A 152 6.94 -15.27 21.25
CA ALA A 152 7.28 -13.98 20.66
C ALA A 152 8.38 -13.25 21.44
N LEU A 153 8.28 -13.26 22.78
CA LEU A 153 9.28 -12.65 23.67
C LEU A 153 10.55 -13.50 23.84
N LYS A 154 10.57 -14.74 23.33
CA LYS A 154 11.63 -15.73 23.57
C LYS A 154 11.88 -15.94 25.07
N VAL A 155 10.81 -16.00 25.87
CA VAL A 155 10.85 -16.23 27.33
C VAL A 155 10.04 -17.47 27.67
N HIS A 156 10.44 -18.23 28.70
CA HIS A 156 9.67 -19.39 29.14
C HIS A 156 8.29 -18.96 29.72
N ARG A 157 7.24 -19.75 29.45
CA ARG A 157 5.86 -19.44 29.90
C ARG A 157 5.75 -19.17 31.40
N HIS A 158 6.45 -19.95 32.24
CA HIS A 158 6.44 -19.74 33.70
C HIS A 158 7.10 -18.42 34.11
N THR A 159 8.17 -18.00 33.42
CA THR A 159 8.83 -16.71 33.67
C THR A 159 7.89 -15.56 33.32
N LEU A 160 7.20 -15.65 32.18
CA LEU A 160 6.17 -14.68 31.78
C LEU A 160 5.03 -14.60 32.82
N GLN A 161 4.48 -15.75 33.23
CA GLN A 161 3.43 -15.80 34.26
C GLN A 161 3.88 -15.25 35.62
N LYS A 162 5.14 -15.46 36.00
CA LYS A 162 5.71 -14.88 37.22
C LYS A 162 5.73 -13.35 37.11
N ARG A 163 6.22 -12.79 36.00
CA ARG A 163 6.25 -11.34 35.76
C ARG A 163 4.86 -10.71 35.71
N MET A 164 3.91 -11.37 35.05
CA MET A 164 2.52 -10.89 35.04
C MET A 164 1.91 -10.83 36.45
N ARG A 165 2.17 -11.84 37.30
CA ARG A 165 1.74 -11.82 38.71
C ARG A 165 2.41 -10.71 39.52
N GLU A 166 3.70 -10.46 39.31
CA GLU A 166 4.43 -9.36 39.96
C GLU A 166 3.85 -7.99 39.58
N LEU A 167 3.34 -7.84 38.35
CA LEU A 167 2.70 -6.61 37.86
C LEU A 167 1.19 -6.52 38.15
N GLY A 168 0.59 -7.52 38.81
CA GLY A 168 -0.85 -7.58 39.06
C GLY A 168 -1.70 -7.79 37.80
N LEU A 169 -1.09 -8.25 36.70
CA LEU A 169 -1.78 -8.52 35.44
C LEU A 169 -2.38 -9.92 35.47
N SER A 170 -3.71 -9.99 35.54
CA SER A 170 -4.45 -11.22 35.30
C SER A 170 -5.09 -11.16 33.93
N LYS A 171 -4.82 -12.17 33.09
CA LYS A 171 -5.58 -12.35 31.85
C LYS A 171 -6.93 -12.97 32.21
N ARG A 172 -7.90 -12.12 32.50
CA ARG A 172 -9.32 -12.50 32.44
C ARG A 172 -9.84 -12.02 31.10
N PHE A 173 -10.58 -12.88 30.43
CA PHE A 173 -11.40 -12.42 29.33
C PHE A 173 -12.55 -11.64 29.96
N ASP A 174 -12.97 -10.56 29.34
CA ASP A 174 -14.24 -9.97 29.72
C ASP A 174 -15.31 -11.04 29.49
N ASP A 175 -16.19 -11.21 30.47
CA ASP A 175 -17.37 -12.06 30.33
C ASP A 175 -18.33 -11.32 29.40
N ILE A 176 -18.04 -11.33 28.10
CA ILE A 176 -18.92 -10.80 27.07
C ILE A 176 -20.16 -11.69 27.10
N ASP A 177 -21.29 -11.11 27.48
CA ASP A 177 -22.58 -11.78 27.47
C ASP A 177 -22.96 -12.09 26.01
N ASP A 178 -23.68 -13.20 25.77
CA ASP A 178 -24.03 -13.63 24.40
C ASP A 178 -24.82 -12.53 23.67
N ALA A 179 -25.58 -11.71 24.40
CA ALA A 179 -26.29 -10.55 23.85
C ALA A 179 -25.36 -9.44 23.33
N GLU A 180 -24.18 -9.23 23.94
CA GLU A 180 -23.17 -8.28 23.46
C GLU A 180 -22.39 -8.85 22.27
N LEU A 181 -22.18 -10.17 22.26
CA LEU A 181 -21.54 -10.85 21.13
C LEU A 181 -22.38 -10.72 19.84
N ASP A 182 -23.70 -10.85 19.95
CA ASP A 182 -24.61 -10.69 18.81
C ASP A 182 -24.64 -9.25 18.25
N LEU A 183 -24.44 -8.24 19.11
CA LEU A 183 -24.33 -6.84 18.68
C LEU A 183 -23.04 -6.56 17.91
N THR A 184 -21.94 -7.24 18.23
CA THR A 184 -20.65 -7.05 17.54
C THR A 184 -20.53 -7.87 16.25
N THR A 185 -21.25 -9.00 16.17
CA THR A 185 -21.18 -9.93 15.04
C THR A 185 -22.28 -9.71 14.01
N SER A 186 -23.35 -8.98 14.37
CA SER A 186 -24.36 -8.58 13.38
C SER A 186 -23.72 -7.70 12.32
N PRO A 187 -23.67 -8.14 11.05
CA PRO A 187 -23.17 -7.30 9.98
C PRO A 187 -24.00 -6.03 10.00
N ARG A 188 -23.30 -4.89 10.15
CA ARG A 188 -23.84 -3.53 10.05
C ARG A 188 -25.15 -3.54 9.26
N ASN A 189 -26.27 -3.41 9.97
CA ASN A 189 -27.43 -2.71 9.45
C ASN A 189 -26.97 -1.27 9.20
N LEU A 190 -26.21 -1.06 8.13
CA LEU A 190 -26.26 0.19 7.41
C LEU A 190 -27.72 0.26 6.94
N PRO A 191 -28.49 1.28 7.37
CA PRO A 191 -29.68 1.60 6.63
C PRO A 191 -29.19 1.98 5.23
N LEU A 192 -29.29 1.02 4.30
CA LEU A 192 -29.36 1.32 2.89
C LEU A 192 -30.71 2.00 2.69
N ASP A 193 -30.79 3.27 3.08
CA ASP A 193 -31.78 4.20 2.57
C ASP A 193 -31.42 4.43 1.10
N PHE A 194 -31.72 3.43 0.27
CA PHE A 194 -31.59 3.45 -1.19
C PHE A 194 -32.87 3.97 -1.87
N ASP A 195 -33.78 4.58 -1.10
CA ASP A 195 -35.03 5.17 -1.60
C ASP A 195 -34.88 6.68 -1.82
N THR A 196 -33.88 7.08 -2.61
CA THR A 196 -33.89 8.40 -3.28
C THR A 196 -33.60 8.24 -4.77
N CYS A 197 -34.37 7.39 -5.44
CA CYS A 197 -34.64 7.53 -6.86
C CYS A 197 -35.68 8.64 -7.05
N ALA A 198 -35.31 9.87 -6.73
CA ALA A 198 -36.05 11.05 -7.16
C ALA A 198 -35.59 11.41 -8.56
N ASP A 199 -36.47 11.14 -9.54
CA ASP A 199 -36.67 11.90 -10.77
C ASP A 199 -35.53 12.84 -11.20
N ILE A 200 -34.63 12.35 -12.05
CA ILE A 200 -33.95 13.19 -13.04
C ILE A 200 -34.41 12.73 -14.42
N SER A 201 -35.71 12.93 -14.67
CA SER A 201 -36.27 13.01 -16.02
C SER A 201 -35.91 14.38 -16.62
N GLY A 202 -34.61 14.61 -16.79
CA GLY A 202 -34.06 15.78 -17.44
C GLY A 202 -33.87 15.50 -18.93
N ASP A 203 -34.93 15.80 -19.69
CA ASP A 203 -34.94 16.20 -21.10
C ASP A 203 -33.59 16.11 -21.84
N MET A 204 -33.27 14.92 -22.37
CA MET A 204 -32.20 14.76 -23.34
C MET A 204 -32.68 15.32 -24.69
N GLY A 205 -32.35 16.59 -24.93
CA GLY A 205 -32.45 17.18 -26.25
C GLY A 205 -31.66 16.34 -27.26
N CYS A 206 -32.35 15.84 -28.28
CA CYS A 206 -31.78 15.22 -29.46
C CYS A 206 -30.79 16.19 -30.12
N VAL A 207 -29.49 15.93 -30.00
CA VAL A 207 -28.48 16.61 -30.81
C VAL A 207 -28.40 15.91 -32.18
N PRO A 208 -28.58 16.62 -33.30
CA PRO A 208 -28.54 16.02 -34.62
C PRO A 208 -27.11 15.56 -34.97
N PHE A 209 -27.01 14.32 -35.45
CA PHE A 209 -25.80 13.70 -35.93
C PHE A 209 -25.49 14.24 -37.35
N GLU A 210 -24.49 15.12 -37.48
CA GLU A 210 -24.01 15.55 -38.81
C GLU A 210 -23.00 14.54 -39.37
N PRO A 211 -23.17 14.06 -40.62
CA PRO A 211 -22.22 13.17 -41.26
C PRO A 211 -20.99 13.94 -41.75
N ILE A 212 -19.82 13.51 -41.28
CA ILE A 212 -18.52 13.95 -41.79
C ILE A 212 -18.27 13.20 -43.11
N TRP A 213 -18.12 13.94 -44.20
CA TRP A 213 -17.62 13.46 -45.49
C TRP A 213 -16.10 13.50 -45.54
#